data_AF-A0A9E4VIU5-F1
#
_entry.id   AF-A0A9E4VIU5-F1
#
_cell.length_a   1.000
_cell.length_b   1.000
_cell.length_c   1.000
_cell.angle_alpha   90.00
_cell.angle_beta   90.00
_cell.angle_gamma   90.00
#
_symmetry.space_group_name_H-M   'P 1'
#
loop_
_entity.id
_entity.type
_entity.pdbx_description
1 polymer ?
#
loop_
_entity_poly.entity_id
_entity_poly.type
_entity_poly.pdbx_seq_one_letter_code
_entity_poly.pdbx_strand_id
1 'polypeptide(L)'
;VATLDEAPSNAVVLVDEAYLLFHARASSTAAGRTIGSAINLSRQRNQTLIFVVQEAKQLDVNIVSQLDVLVIKELSELSEAFERREFKAFMTQARLAFMPIVGDRRRWSWVRSDRANFTGLMSNELPSFWRPALSRAFADVDRTATASPSPSQQPGRTSGTRTPTDELAAKLKHMRDVEHLSYGEIARRTGLPKSTVWDLINGEGRRAD
;
A
#
# COMPACT_ATOMS: atom_id res chain seq x y z
N VAL A 1 5.29 -15.99 3.78
CA VAL A 1 4.09 -15.25 4.22
C VAL A 1 2.93 -15.86 3.46
N ALA A 2 1.90 -16.38 4.14
CA ALA A 2 0.75 -16.99 3.47
C ALA A 2 0.07 -15.96 2.56
N THR A 3 -0.18 -16.33 1.31
CA THR A 3 -0.84 -15.45 0.35
C THR A 3 -2.36 -15.55 0.54
N LEU A 4 -3.11 -14.48 0.22
CA LEU A 4 -4.58 -14.45 0.36
C LEU A 4 -5.24 -15.62 -0.41
N ASP A 5 -4.61 -16.06 -1.49
CA ASP A 5 -5.06 -17.15 -2.36
C ASP A 5 -4.91 -18.55 -1.73
N GLU A 6 -4.09 -18.70 -0.68
CA GLU A 6 -3.88 -19.96 0.05
C GLU A 6 -4.92 -20.19 1.16
N ALA A 7 -5.73 -19.18 1.48
CA ALA A 7 -6.75 -19.32 2.50
C ALA A 7 -7.78 -20.42 2.11
N PRO A 8 -8.18 -21.29 3.05
CA PRO A 8 -9.14 -22.36 2.76
C PRO A 8 -10.54 -21.78 2.49
N SER A 9 -11.38 -22.55 1.79
CA SER A 9 -12.80 -22.20 1.60
C SER A 9 -13.53 -22.19 2.94
N ASN A 10 -14.59 -21.38 3.05
CA ASN A 10 -15.38 -21.18 4.28
C ASN A 10 -14.58 -20.58 5.46
N ALA A 11 -13.48 -19.88 5.17
CA ALA A 11 -12.65 -19.25 6.19
C ALA A 11 -12.98 -17.77 6.40
N VAL A 12 -12.67 -17.29 7.60
CA VAL A 12 -12.56 -15.86 7.89
C VAL A 12 -11.09 -15.48 7.79
N VAL A 13 -10.78 -14.54 6.89
CA VAL A 13 -9.43 -14.02 6.71
C VAL A 13 -9.40 -12.60 7.25
N LEU A 14 -8.61 -12.41 8.31
CA LEU A 14 -8.31 -11.09 8.84
C LEU A 14 -7.01 -10.59 8.23
N VAL A 15 -7.06 -9.45 7.57
CA VAL A 15 -5.87 -8.74 7.11
C VAL A 15 -5.71 -7.47 7.91
N ASP A 16 -4.85 -7.57 8.92
CA ASP A 16 -4.47 -6.44 9.76
C ASP A 16 -3.43 -5.55 9.06
N GLU A 17 -3.47 -4.26 9.34
CA GLU A 17 -2.67 -3.23 8.67
C GLU A 17 -2.63 -3.40 7.15
N ALA A 18 -3.82 -3.53 6.58
CA ALA A 18 -4.04 -3.91 5.20
C ALA A 18 -3.32 -2.97 4.20
N TYR A 19 -3.01 -1.73 4.57
CA TYR A 19 -2.26 -0.81 3.72
C TYR A 19 -0.82 -1.27 3.40
N LEU A 20 -0.19 -2.07 4.28
CA LEU A 20 1.14 -2.64 4.04
C LEU A 20 1.12 -3.63 2.88
N LEU A 21 0.02 -4.36 2.73
CA LEU A 21 -0.19 -5.35 1.67
C LEU A 21 -0.96 -4.78 0.47
N PHE A 22 -1.77 -3.75 0.66
CA PHE A 22 -2.78 -3.26 -0.31
C PHE A 22 -2.68 -1.76 -0.59
N HIS A 23 -1.47 -1.23 -0.64
CA HIS A 23 -1.25 0.19 -0.89
C HIS A 23 -1.86 0.63 -2.24
N ALA A 24 -2.75 1.63 -2.22
CA ALA A 24 -3.47 2.13 -3.41
C ALA A 24 -2.59 2.49 -4.63
N ARG A 25 -1.30 2.80 -4.43
CA ARG A 25 -0.35 3.08 -5.53
C ARG A 25 0.18 1.82 -6.23
N ALA A 26 -0.05 0.63 -5.68
CA ALA A 26 0.36 -0.65 -6.26
C ALA A 26 -0.72 -1.32 -7.12
N SER A 27 -1.91 -0.72 -7.25
CA SER A 27 -3.05 -1.30 -7.97
C SER A 27 -2.81 -1.56 -9.46
N SER A 28 -1.92 -0.78 -10.10
CA SER A 28 -1.49 -0.98 -11.49
C SER A 28 -0.36 -2.02 -11.66
N THR A 29 0.24 -2.46 -10.56
CA THR A 29 1.30 -3.48 -10.56
C THR A 29 0.71 -4.89 -10.65
N ALA A 30 1.53 -5.89 -10.97
CA ALA A 30 1.10 -7.29 -11.02
C ALA A 30 0.43 -7.75 -9.71
N ALA A 31 0.90 -7.25 -8.56
CA ALA A 31 0.31 -7.54 -7.26
C ALA A 31 -1.12 -6.97 -7.10
N GLY A 32 -1.39 -5.78 -7.63
CA GLY A 32 -2.73 -5.17 -7.63
C GLY A 32 -3.78 -5.99 -8.38
N ARG A 33 -3.40 -6.58 -9.53
CA ARG A 33 -4.28 -7.46 -10.31
C ARG A 33 -4.60 -8.76 -9.55
N THR A 34 -3.61 -9.35 -8.89
CA THR A 34 -3.79 -10.54 -8.04
C THR A 34 -4.79 -10.29 -6.91
N ILE A 35 -4.78 -9.10 -6.31
CA ILE A 35 -5.69 -8.73 -5.22
C ILE A 35 -7.15 -8.65 -5.68
N GLY A 36 -7.42 -7.99 -6.81
CA GLY A 36 -8.77 -7.95 -7.38
C GLY A 36 -9.30 -9.36 -7.70
N SER A 37 -8.44 -10.24 -8.20
CA SER A 37 -8.77 -11.65 -8.41
C SER A 37 -9.05 -12.38 -7.10
N ALA A 38 -8.25 -12.17 -6.05
CA ALA A 38 -8.43 -12.80 -4.75
C ALA A 38 -9.76 -12.41 -4.09
N ILE A 39 -10.16 -11.14 -4.18
CA ILE A 39 -11.45 -10.65 -3.66
C ILE A 39 -12.63 -11.23 -4.45
N ASN A 40 -12.52 -11.29 -5.78
CA ASN A 40 -13.56 -11.93 -6.58
C ASN A 40 -13.68 -13.43 -6.27
N LEU A 41 -12.55 -14.11 -6.06
CA LEU A 41 -12.50 -15.52 -5.75
C LEU A 41 -12.98 -15.82 -4.32
N SER A 42 -12.80 -14.90 -3.38
CA SER A 42 -13.24 -15.06 -2.00
C SER A 42 -14.75 -15.26 -1.89
N ARG A 43 -15.54 -14.57 -2.73
CA ARG A 43 -16.99 -14.79 -2.85
C ARG A 43 -17.34 -16.22 -3.27
N GLN A 44 -16.62 -16.77 -4.26
CA GLN A 44 -16.84 -18.14 -4.74
C GLN A 44 -16.40 -19.19 -3.71
N ARG A 45 -15.37 -18.89 -2.92
CA ARG A 45 -14.84 -19.76 -1.85
C ARG A 45 -15.58 -19.61 -0.53
N ASN A 46 -16.65 -18.81 -0.49
CA ASN A 46 -17.40 -18.48 0.72
C ASN A 46 -16.51 -17.97 1.86
N GLN A 47 -15.56 -17.10 1.52
CA GLN A 47 -14.62 -16.51 2.48
C GLN A 47 -15.13 -15.15 2.96
N THR A 48 -14.95 -14.87 4.25
CA THR A 48 -15.16 -13.53 4.81
C THR A 48 -13.82 -12.84 4.93
N LEU A 49 -13.64 -11.75 4.18
CA LEU A 49 -12.43 -10.93 4.25
C LEU A 49 -12.68 -9.73 5.17
N ILE A 50 -11.82 -9.55 6.17
CA ILE A 50 -11.86 -8.41 7.09
C ILE A 50 -10.57 -7.62 6.89
N PHE A 51 -10.68 -6.40 6.39
CA PHE A 51 -9.54 -5.50 6.20
C PHE A 51 -9.53 -4.45 7.31
N VAL A 52 -8.40 -4.33 8.02
CA VAL A 52 -8.19 -3.30 9.03
C VAL A 52 -7.18 -2.29 8.49
N VAL A 53 -7.57 -1.02 8.42
CA VAL A 53 -6.73 0.07 7.94
C VAL A 53 -6.86 1.30 8.83
N GLN A 54 -5.80 2.09 8.89
CA GLN A 54 -5.78 3.36 9.62
C GLN A 54 -6.46 4.49 8.84
N GLU A 55 -6.29 4.52 7.51
CA GLU A 55 -6.89 5.51 6.63
C GLU A 55 -7.52 4.82 5.41
N ALA A 56 -8.78 5.10 5.12
CA ALA A 56 -9.49 4.45 4.01
C ALA A 56 -8.89 4.84 2.65
N LYS A 57 -8.23 5.99 2.56
CA LYS A 57 -7.49 6.43 1.36
C LYS A 57 -6.42 5.43 0.89
N GLN A 58 -5.88 4.64 1.81
CA GLN A 58 -4.82 3.67 1.54
C GLN A 58 -5.33 2.42 0.83
N LEU A 59 -6.63 2.10 0.94
CA LEU A 59 -7.25 0.95 0.26
C LEU A 59 -7.39 1.20 -1.25
N ASP A 60 -7.25 0.12 -2.01
CA ASP A 60 -7.53 0.12 -3.44
C ASP A 60 -9.04 0.26 -3.72
N VAL A 61 -9.38 0.96 -4.81
CA VAL A 61 -10.75 1.27 -5.20
C VAL A 61 -11.59 0.01 -5.46
N ASN A 62 -10.97 -1.08 -5.91
CA ASN A 62 -11.68 -2.34 -6.16
C ASN A 62 -12.10 -3.03 -4.87
N ILE A 63 -11.38 -2.81 -3.76
CA ILE A 63 -11.77 -3.29 -2.44
C ILE A 63 -13.01 -2.51 -2.00
N VAL A 64 -12.95 -1.19 -2.12
CA VAL A 64 -13.99 -0.25 -1.70
C VAL A 64 -15.31 -0.52 -2.42
N SER A 65 -15.27 -0.75 -3.74
CA SER A 65 -16.47 -1.00 -4.54
C SER A 65 -17.18 -2.32 -4.22
N GLN A 66 -16.51 -3.24 -3.50
CA GLN A 66 -17.05 -4.55 -3.15
C GLN A 66 -17.33 -4.72 -1.65
N LEU A 67 -17.24 -3.65 -0.86
CA LEU A 67 -17.51 -3.72 0.58
C LEU A 67 -18.99 -4.03 0.86
N ASP A 68 -19.24 -5.12 1.58
CA ASP A 68 -20.59 -5.47 2.08
C ASP A 68 -20.88 -4.81 3.45
N VAL A 69 -19.84 -4.54 4.24
CA VAL A 69 -19.91 -3.93 5.58
C VAL A 69 -18.77 -2.93 5.76
N LEU A 70 -19.08 -1.76 6.31
CA LEU A 70 -18.13 -0.74 6.69
C LEU A 70 -18.23 -0.49 8.20
N VAL A 71 -17.10 -0.60 8.90
CA VAL A 71 -17.00 -0.33 10.34
C VAL A 71 -16.01 0.80 10.55
N ILE A 72 -16.44 1.88 11.19
CA ILE A 72 -15.65 3.08 11.45
C ILE A 72 -15.52 3.27 12.97
N LYS A 73 -14.29 3.38 13.44
CA LYS A 73 -13.97 3.79 14.81
C LYS A 73 -14.02 5.33 14.92
N GLU A 74 -13.95 5.85 16.14
CA GLU A 74 -13.85 7.30 16.34
C GLU A 74 -12.71 7.88 15.48
N LEU A 75 -13.05 8.89 14.67
CA LEU A 75 -12.14 9.55 13.77
C LEU A 75 -11.42 10.69 14.50
N SER A 76 -10.17 10.94 14.13
CA SER A 76 -9.51 12.19 14.52
C SER A 76 -10.10 13.37 13.74
N GLU A 77 -10.03 14.59 14.29
CA GLU A 77 -10.61 15.78 13.63
C GLU A 77 -10.06 16.04 12.23
N LEU A 78 -8.79 15.69 12.00
CA LEU A 78 -8.12 15.89 10.72
C LEU A 78 -8.41 14.77 9.71
N SER A 79 -8.79 13.58 10.17
CA SER A 79 -8.97 12.40 9.31
C SER A 79 -9.98 12.66 8.18
N GLU A 80 -11.09 13.34 8.46
CA GLU A 80 -12.16 13.59 7.48
C GLU A 80 -11.69 14.41 6.26
N ALA A 81 -10.77 15.35 6.45
CA ALA A 81 -10.28 16.22 5.38
C ALA A 81 -9.41 15.46 4.36
N PHE A 82 -8.69 14.43 4.83
CA PHE A 82 -7.72 13.67 4.04
C PHE A 82 -8.28 12.36 3.46
N GLU A 83 -9.56 12.09 3.66
CA GLU A 83 -10.20 10.90 3.12
C GLU A 83 -10.66 11.04 1.67
N ARG A 84 -10.77 9.89 1.01
CA ARG A 84 -11.31 9.77 -0.36
C ARG A 84 -12.72 10.34 -0.43
N ARG A 85 -13.05 10.96 -1.57
CA ARG A 85 -14.34 11.63 -1.79
C ARG A 85 -15.53 10.68 -1.55
N GLU A 86 -15.38 9.43 -1.92
CA GLU A 86 -16.37 8.35 -1.77
C GLU A 86 -16.66 8.03 -0.30
N PHE A 87 -15.64 8.15 0.57
CA PHE A 87 -15.79 7.89 2.00
C PHE A 87 -16.23 9.11 2.80
N LYS A 88 -16.05 10.34 2.28
CA LYS A 88 -16.37 11.56 3.03
C LYS A 88 -17.78 11.54 3.62
N ALA A 89 -18.78 11.13 2.84
CA ALA A 89 -20.16 11.03 3.33
C ALA A 89 -20.29 10.07 4.53
N PHE A 90 -19.64 8.91 4.50
CA PHE A 90 -19.65 7.94 5.60
C PHE A 90 -18.87 8.44 6.81
N MET A 91 -17.74 9.11 6.59
CA MET A 91 -16.93 9.69 7.67
C MET A 91 -17.68 10.80 8.38
N THR A 92 -18.36 11.69 7.65
CA THR A 92 -19.22 12.74 8.24
C THR A 92 -20.35 12.11 9.04
N GLN A 93 -21.05 11.10 8.50
CA GLN A 93 -22.12 10.39 9.23
C GLN A 93 -21.62 9.72 10.50
N ALA A 94 -20.49 9.03 10.43
CA ALA A 94 -19.86 8.41 11.59
C ALA A 94 -19.51 9.46 12.65
N ARG A 95 -18.85 10.57 12.25
CA ARG A 95 -18.48 11.67 13.15
C ARG A 95 -19.70 12.24 13.88
N LEU A 96 -20.77 12.55 13.13
CA LEU A 96 -22.01 13.05 13.71
C LEU A 96 -22.63 12.05 14.69
N ALA A 97 -22.57 10.75 14.40
CA ALA A 97 -23.04 9.72 15.30
C ALA A 97 -22.21 9.64 16.60
N PHE A 98 -20.90 9.88 16.55
CA PHE A 98 -20.03 9.88 17.73
C PHE A 98 -20.18 11.12 18.62
N MET A 99 -20.62 12.28 18.09
CA MET A 99 -20.77 13.52 18.86
C MET A 99 -21.57 13.41 20.17
N PRO A 100 -22.76 12.77 20.20
CA PRO A 100 -23.54 12.65 21.43
C PRO A 100 -22.97 11.65 22.45
N ILE A 101 -21.96 10.85 22.10
CA ILE A 101 -21.37 9.89 23.04
C ILE A 101 -20.49 10.63 24.05
N VAL A 102 -20.87 10.49 25.32
CA VAL A 102 -20.11 10.94 26.50
C VAL A 102 -19.38 9.74 27.12
N GLY A 103 -18.11 9.92 27.49
CA GLY A 103 -17.27 8.88 28.11
C GLY A 103 -16.37 8.16 27.11
N ASP A 104 -16.09 6.88 27.36
CA ASP A 104 -15.17 6.10 26.52
C ASP A 104 -15.79 5.74 25.16
N ARG A 105 -15.38 6.46 24.13
CA ARG A 105 -15.81 6.26 22.74
C ARG A 105 -15.14 5.05 22.08
N ARG A 106 -14.05 4.52 22.64
CA ARG A 106 -13.32 3.36 22.06
C ARG A 106 -14.16 2.10 22.01
N ARG A 107 -15.17 1.97 22.87
CA ARG A 107 -16.11 0.85 22.85
C ARG A 107 -17.14 0.93 21.73
N TRP A 108 -17.29 2.07 21.07
CA TRP A 108 -18.28 2.27 20.04
C TRP A 108 -17.68 2.17 18.63
N SER A 109 -18.47 1.68 17.70
CA SER A 109 -18.13 1.66 16.28
C SER A 109 -19.36 2.05 15.49
N TRP A 110 -19.21 2.93 14.51
CA TRP A 110 -20.26 3.20 13.54
C TRP A 110 -20.21 2.12 12.47
N VAL A 111 -21.34 1.49 12.18
CA VAL A 111 -21.44 0.36 11.26
C VAL A 111 -22.45 0.70 10.19
N ARG A 112 -22.09 0.42 8.94
CA ARG A 112 -23.00 0.38 7.79
C ARG A 112 -22.95 -1.01 7.17
N SER A 113 -24.11 -1.61 6.97
CA SER A 113 -24.25 -2.85 6.22
C SER A 113 -25.46 -2.74 5.29
N ASP A 114 -25.20 -2.80 3.99
CA ASP A 114 -26.27 -2.76 3.00
C ASP A 114 -27.10 -4.06 3.04
N ARG A 115 -26.47 -5.22 3.32
CA ARG A 115 -27.17 -6.51 3.46
C ARG A 115 -28.12 -6.57 4.64
N ALA A 116 -27.70 -6.04 5.78
CA ALA A 116 -28.53 -6.01 6.98
C ALA A 116 -29.49 -4.79 7.02
N ASN A 117 -29.41 -3.91 6.01
CA ASN A 117 -30.09 -2.62 5.98
C ASN A 117 -29.91 -1.83 7.30
N PHE A 118 -28.68 -1.80 7.79
CA PHE A 118 -28.34 -1.20 9.07
C PHE A 118 -27.33 -0.06 8.89
N THR A 119 -27.57 1.04 9.58
CA THR A 119 -26.60 2.13 9.72
C THR A 119 -26.75 2.73 11.12
N GLY A 120 -25.70 2.70 11.93
CA GLY A 120 -25.76 3.22 13.28
C GLY A 120 -24.56 2.86 14.14
N LEU A 121 -24.61 3.29 15.40
CA LEU A 121 -23.59 2.96 16.39
C LEU A 121 -23.85 1.59 17.01
N MET A 122 -22.78 0.82 17.20
CA MET A 122 -22.78 -0.44 17.93
C MET A 122 -21.70 -0.40 19.01
N SER A 123 -22.03 -0.94 20.19
CA SER A 123 -21.07 -1.12 21.27
C SER A 123 -20.38 -2.48 21.14
N ASN A 124 -19.06 -2.47 21.27
CA ASN A 124 -18.21 -3.64 21.24
C ASN A 124 -17.60 -3.83 22.63
N GLU A 125 -17.60 -5.07 23.11
CA GLU A 125 -16.85 -5.46 24.28
C GLU A 125 -15.40 -5.77 23.89
N LEU A 126 -14.48 -5.54 24.83
CA LEU A 126 -13.11 -5.94 24.64
C LEU A 126 -13.05 -7.47 24.69
N PRO A 127 -12.43 -8.15 23.70
CA PRO A 127 -12.33 -9.61 23.73
C PRO A 127 -11.65 -10.09 25.01
N SER A 128 -12.15 -11.19 25.58
CA SER A 128 -11.65 -11.75 26.85
C SER A 128 -10.16 -12.14 26.82
N PHE A 129 -9.62 -12.39 25.63
CA PHE A 129 -8.21 -12.70 25.40
C PHE A 129 -7.32 -11.48 25.14
N TRP A 130 -7.89 -10.27 25.05
CA TRP A 130 -7.12 -9.06 24.75
C TRP A 130 -6.12 -8.76 25.87
N ARG A 131 -4.89 -8.39 25.47
CA ARG A 131 -3.82 -7.92 26.37
C ARG A 131 -3.02 -6.82 25.68
N PRO A 132 -2.43 -5.86 26.41
CA PRO A 132 -1.60 -4.80 25.81
C PRO A 132 -0.47 -5.30 24.90
N ALA A 133 0.06 -6.49 25.17
CA ALA A 133 1.09 -7.12 24.33
C ALA A 133 0.58 -7.43 22.91
N LEU A 134 -0.67 -7.87 22.76
CA LEU A 134 -1.27 -8.15 21.44
C LEU A 134 -1.40 -6.86 20.62
N SER A 135 -1.70 -5.74 21.27
CA SER A 135 -1.82 -4.43 20.61
C SER A 135 -0.50 -3.91 20.01
N ARG A 136 0.64 -4.53 20.34
CA ARG A 136 1.97 -4.13 19.87
C ARG A 136 2.66 -5.24 19.06
N ALA A 137 1.93 -6.28 18.67
CA ALA A 137 2.51 -7.44 17.98
C ALA A 137 3.24 -7.08 16.66
N PHE A 138 2.78 -6.02 15.98
CA PHE A 138 3.38 -5.55 14.73
C PHE A 138 4.51 -4.51 14.91
N ALA A 139 4.80 -4.07 16.14
CA ALA A 139 5.80 -3.03 16.39
C ALA A 139 7.24 -3.44 16.00
N ASP A 140 7.53 -4.75 15.99
CA ASP A 140 8.86 -5.28 15.70
C ASP A 140 8.98 -5.96 14.33
N VAL A 141 7.89 -6.07 13.55
CA VAL A 141 7.88 -6.79 12.26
C VAL A 141 8.79 -6.10 11.22
N ASP A 142 9.01 -4.79 11.34
CA ASP A 142 9.94 -4.02 10.48
C ASP A 142 11.43 -4.17 10.85
N ARG A 143 11.77 -4.68 12.04
CA ARG A 143 13.17 -4.74 12.49
C ARG A 143 13.93 -5.95 11.98
N THR A 144 13.24 -7.03 11.65
CA THR A 144 13.87 -8.27 11.15
C THR A 144 14.04 -8.31 9.63
N ALA A 145 13.32 -7.46 8.88
CA ALA A 145 13.48 -7.33 7.43
C ALA A 145 14.67 -6.42 7.03
N THR A 146 15.33 -5.78 7.99
CA THR A 146 16.47 -4.86 7.76
C THR A 146 17.75 -5.24 8.49
N ALA A 147 17.90 -6.50 8.92
CA ALA A 147 19.22 -7.03 9.29
C ALA A 147 20.11 -7.29 8.05
N SER A 148 20.26 -6.26 7.22
CA SER A 148 21.49 -6.04 6.46
C SER A 148 22.51 -5.45 7.43
N PRO A 149 23.79 -5.86 7.36
CA PRO A 149 24.78 -5.51 8.36
C PRO A 149 24.94 -3.99 8.44
N SER A 150 24.97 -3.48 9.68
CA SER A 150 25.21 -2.07 9.98
C SER A 150 26.49 -1.57 9.31
N PRO A 151 26.51 -0.34 8.79
CA PRO A 151 27.70 0.21 8.16
C PRO A 151 28.75 0.44 9.25
N SER A 152 29.78 -0.41 9.25
CA SER A 152 31.04 -0.11 9.91
C SER A 152 31.53 1.24 9.42
N GLN A 153 31.73 2.15 10.39
CA GLN A 153 32.63 3.31 10.39
C GLN A 153 33.30 3.59 9.03
N GLN A 154 32.97 4.72 8.41
CA GLN A 154 33.79 5.28 7.33
C GLN A 154 35.14 5.75 7.92
N PRO A 155 36.30 5.18 7.54
CA PRO A 155 37.48 5.99 7.38
C PRO A 155 37.37 6.75 6.04
N GLY A 156 37.99 7.92 5.97
CA GLY A 156 37.83 8.90 4.89
C GLY A 156 37.84 8.33 3.47
N ARG A 157 36.97 8.87 2.61
CA ARG A 157 36.96 8.60 1.17
C ARG A 157 38.21 9.20 0.52
N THR A 158 39.19 8.36 0.27
CA THR A 158 39.97 8.38 -0.97
C THR A 158 39.14 7.80 -2.12
N SER A 159 39.46 8.28 -3.31
CA SER A 159 38.87 8.08 -4.65
C SER A 159 38.39 6.67 -5.04
N GLY A 160 37.31 6.65 -5.82
CA GLY A 160 37.16 5.74 -6.96
C GLY A 160 36.31 4.48 -6.75
N THR A 161 35.01 4.55 -7.05
CA THR A 161 34.27 3.37 -7.53
C THR A 161 33.07 3.84 -8.38
N ARG A 162 33.06 3.42 -9.65
CA ARG A 162 32.05 3.74 -10.66
C ARG A 162 30.70 3.12 -10.27
N THR A 163 29.62 3.84 -10.48
CA THR A 163 28.27 3.34 -10.21
C THR A 163 27.70 2.60 -11.43
N PRO A 164 26.73 1.68 -11.27
CA PRO A 164 26.14 0.91 -12.37
C PRO A 164 25.56 1.76 -13.51
N THR A 165 25.22 3.02 -13.22
CA THR A 165 24.73 4.01 -14.19
C THR A 165 25.83 4.48 -15.15
N ASP A 166 27.08 4.52 -14.71
CA ASP A 166 28.22 5.01 -15.51
C ASP A 166 28.66 3.97 -16.56
N GLU A 167 28.58 2.68 -16.21
CA GLU A 167 28.89 1.58 -17.15
C GLU A 167 27.85 1.49 -18.27
N LEU A 168 26.57 1.68 -17.93
CA LEU A 168 25.50 1.71 -18.91
C LEU A 168 25.65 2.91 -19.85
N ALA A 169 25.94 4.10 -19.31
CA ALA A 169 26.19 5.29 -20.13
C ALA A 169 27.39 5.11 -21.07
N ALA A 170 28.48 4.52 -20.59
CA ALA A 170 29.66 4.23 -21.42
C ALA A 170 29.34 3.24 -22.56
N LYS A 171 28.54 2.21 -22.29
CA LYS A 171 28.09 1.24 -23.30
C LYS A 171 27.20 1.88 -24.35
N LEU A 172 26.24 2.71 -23.94
CA LEU A 172 25.36 3.43 -24.87
C LEU A 172 26.15 4.43 -25.73
N LYS A 173 27.14 5.10 -25.15
CA LYS A 173 28.03 6.01 -25.86
C LYS A 173 28.91 5.28 -26.88
N HIS A 174 29.42 4.10 -26.54
CA HIS A 174 30.15 3.25 -27.50
C HIS A 174 29.29 2.87 -28.71
N MET A 175 28.04 2.44 -28.48
CA MET A 175 27.10 2.12 -29.57
C MET A 175 26.80 3.33 -30.47
N ARG A 176 26.87 4.55 -29.91
CA ARG A 176 26.65 5.79 -30.66
C ARG A 176 27.86 6.21 -31.48
N ASP A 177 29.02 6.26 -30.83
CA ASP A 177 30.22 6.87 -31.40
C ASP A 177 31.02 5.89 -32.27
N VAL A 178 31.00 4.60 -31.93
CA VAL A 178 31.79 3.56 -32.62
C VAL A 178 30.94 2.76 -33.60
N GLU A 179 29.74 2.32 -33.19
CA GLU A 179 28.85 1.56 -34.07
C GLU A 179 28.00 2.46 -34.99
N HIS A 180 28.10 3.79 -34.84
CA HIS A 180 27.36 4.81 -35.59
C HIS A 180 25.83 4.61 -35.60
N LEU A 181 25.28 3.93 -34.60
CA LEU A 181 23.85 3.68 -34.52
C LEU A 181 23.07 4.95 -34.18
N SER A 182 21.86 5.07 -34.72
CA SER A 182 20.96 6.15 -34.33
C SER A 182 20.40 5.90 -32.91
N TYR A 183 20.01 6.97 -32.21
CA TYR A 183 19.36 6.85 -30.89
C TYR A 183 18.12 5.93 -30.91
N GLY A 184 17.41 5.87 -32.05
CA GLY A 184 16.25 4.99 -32.23
C GLY A 184 16.60 3.51 -32.40
N GLU A 185 17.78 3.19 -32.93
CA GLU A 185 18.27 1.81 -33.01
C GLU A 185 18.84 1.34 -31.67
N ILE A 186 19.56 2.21 -30.97
CA ILE A 186 20.06 1.92 -29.63
C ILE A 186 18.89 1.66 -28.67
N ALA A 187 17.83 2.49 -28.73
CA ALA A 187 16.60 2.29 -27.96
C ALA A 187 15.94 0.92 -28.24
N ARG A 188 15.80 0.54 -29.52
CA ARG A 188 15.23 -0.76 -29.89
C ARG A 188 16.09 -1.95 -29.42
N ARG A 189 17.42 -1.83 -29.46
CA ARG A 189 18.34 -2.90 -29.02
C ARG A 189 18.41 -3.06 -27.50
N THR A 190 18.25 -1.97 -26.76
CA THR A 190 18.42 -1.96 -25.30
C THR A 190 17.09 -2.04 -24.55
N GLY A 191 15.96 -1.86 -25.24
CA GLY A 191 14.64 -1.80 -24.62
C GLY A 191 14.39 -0.50 -23.85
N LEU A 192 15.31 0.47 -23.92
CA LEU A 192 15.18 1.75 -23.25
C LEU A 192 14.40 2.76 -24.11
N PRO A 193 13.61 3.67 -23.51
CA PRO A 193 13.02 4.78 -24.24
C PRO A 193 14.11 5.63 -24.93
N LYS A 194 13.82 6.11 -26.14
CA LYS A 194 14.75 6.95 -26.91
C LYS A 194 15.23 8.19 -26.14
N SER A 195 14.36 8.78 -25.32
CA SER A 195 14.70 9.90 -24.42
C SER A 195 15.73 9.49 -23.38
N THR A 196 15.53 8.36 -22.68
CA THR A 196 16.47 7.84 -21.68
C THR A 196 17.84 7.53 -22.27
N VAL A 197 17.89 6.99 -23.49
CA VAL A 197 19.16 6.78 -24.22
C VAL A 197 19.84 8.11 -24.53
N TRP A 198 19.08 9.12 -24.95
CA TRP A 198 19.62 10.46 -25.21
C TRP A 198 20.16 11.10 -23.93
N ASP A 199 19.41 11.03 -22.82
CA ASP A 199 19.77 11.60 -21.51
C ASP A 199 21.05 10.93 -20.96
N LEU A 200 21.15 9.60 -21.05
CA LEU A 200 22.31 8.86 -20.56
C LEU A 200 23.58 9.09 -21.38
N ILE A 201 23.44 9.37 -22.69
CA ILE A 201 24.58 9.66 -23.56
C ILE A 201 25.03 11.12 -23.42
N ASN A 202 24.07 12.06 -23.34
CA ASN A 202 24.34 13.50 -23.37
C ASN A 202 24.36 14.16 -21.98
N GLY A 203 24.07 13.40 -20.91
CA GLY A 203 24.28 13.82 -19.52
C GLY A 203 23.26 14.81 -18.95
N GLU A 204 22.15 15.08 -19.63
CA GLU A 204 21.13 16.04 -19.18
C GLU A 204 19.73 15.44 -19.25
N GLY A 205 19.12 15.21 -18.07
CA GLY A 205 17.74 14.74 -17.97
C GLY A 205 17.18 14.79 -16.54
N ARG A 206 16.72 15.98 -16.12
CA ARG A 206 16.01 16.34 -14.87
C ARG A 206 16.82 16.44 -13.56
N ARG A 207 17.60 17.52 -13.42
CA ARG A 207 17.40 18.42 -12.27
C ARG A 207 16.30 19.39 -12.69
N ALA A 208 15.07 19.12 -12.27
CA ALA A 208 13.98 20.08 -12.37
C ALA A 208 13.79 20.65 -10.96
N ASP A 209 13.91 21.96 -10.88
CA ASP A 209 13.61 22.80 -9.72
C ASP A 209 12.13 22.67 -9.29
#